data_AF-A0AAU2SVJ6-F1
#
_entry.id   AF-A0AAU2SVJ6-F1
#
_cell.length_a   1.000
_cell.length_b   1.000
_cell.length_c   1.000
_cell.angle_alpha   90.00
_cell.angle_beta   90.00
_cell.angle_gamma   90.00
#
_symmetry.space_group_name_H-M   'P 1'
#
loop_
_entity.id
_entity.type
_entity.pdbx_description
1 polymer ?
#
loop_
_entity_poly.entity_id
_entity_poly.type
_entity_poly.pdbx_seq_one_letter_code
_entity_poly.pdbx_strand_id
1 'polypeptide(L)'
;MSASRDRGSDLDLSGVPADQLEFLPSPNPATPDDIRWARLADEARFNGLPDIQRSAERWGATILVITGLLTTLTAVRGASDLAALQDLWPYKLLVGILAGIALLLAVASVVWAAMAAQGQPVAIIVSGPRYAEETIKATKVASSRLKTSRRLALVMVPFYMATLGLMAYAPQKSDEPAKINVTDNVGGNYCGLSAKHEKDMLIIVGEKGVVARIPILSVTKISSVDECSKKK
;
A
#
# COMPACT_ATOMS: atom_id res chain seq x y z
N MET A 1 41.38 13.88 -15.91
CA MET A 1 41.80 12.50 -16.25
C MET A 1 40.65 11.56 -15.93
N SER A 2 39.83 11.25 -16.93
CA SER A 2 38.68 10.35 -16.82
C SER A 2 39.12 8.97 -17.30
N ALA A 3 39.23 8.01 -16.39
CA ALA A 3 39.54 6.63 -16.76
C ALA A 3 38.29 6.00 -17.39
N SER A 4 38.35 5.81 -18.72
CA SER A 4 37.35 5.06 -19.47
C SER A 4 37.32 3.63 -18.93
N ARG A 5 36.23 3.30 -18.23
CA ARG A 5 35.96 1.95 -17.72
C ARG A 5 35.48 1.14 -18.92
N ASP A 6 36.43 0.53 -19.61
CA ASP A 6 36.18 -0.38 -20.73
C ASP A 6 35.31 -1.52 -20.18
N ARG A 7 34.02 -1.46 -20.51
CA ARG A 7 33.02 -2.39 -20.02
C ARG A 7 33.21 -3.63 -20.88
N GLY A 8 33.92 -4.61 -20.31
CA GLY A 8 34.31 -5.86 -20.96
C GLY A 8 33.22 -6.33 -21.90
N SER A 9 33.60 -6.44 -23.17
CA SER A 9 32.83 -7.15 -24.19
C SER A 9 32.42 -8.49 -23.60
N ASP A 10 31.12 -8.65 -23.37
CA ASP A 10 30.52 -9.94 -23.02
C ASP A 10 30.94 -10.92 -24.13
N LEU A 11 31.92 -11.77 -23.82
CA LEU A 11 32.35 -12.84 -24.70
C LEU A 11 31.16 -13.78 -24.85
N ASP A 12 30.48 -13.67 -26.00
CA ASP A 12 29.38 -14.53 -26.37
C ASP A 12 29.91 -15.93 -26.66
N LEU A 13 29.99 -16.74 -25.60
CA LEU A 13 30.44 -18.13 -25.64
C LEU A 13 29.30 -19.10 -25.99
N SER A 14 28.14 -18.61 -26.44
CA SER A 14 26.98 -19.47 -26.72
C SER A 14 27.21 -20.48 -27.85
N GLY A 15 28.23 -20.27 -28.70
CA GLY A 15 28.58 -21.15 -29.82
C GLY A 15 29.82 -22.02 -29.63
N VAL A 16 30.56 -21.91 -28.51
CA VAL A 16 31.80 -22.68 -28.30
C VAL A 16 31.44 -24.02 -27.63
N PRO A 17 31.72 -25.17 -28.27
CA PRO A 17 31.41 -26.47 -27.69
C PRO A 17 32.30 -26.73 -26.47
N ALA A 18 31.73 -27.31 -25.41
CA ALA A 18 32.35 -27.39 -24.09
C ALA A 18 33.65 -28.21 -24.04
N ASP A 19 33.87 -29.07 -25.03
CA ASP A 19 35.09 -29.85 -25.23
C ASP A 19 36.25 -29.03 -25.83
N GLN A 20 35.97 -27.88 -26.45
CA GLN A 20 36.99 -26.94 -26.94
C GLN A 20 37.34 -25.82 -25.96
N LEU A 21 36.64 -25.73 -24.83
CA LEU A 21 37.06 -24.90 -23.71
C LEU A 21 38.19 -25.62 -22.96
N GLU A 22 39.34 -25.79 -23.61
CA GLU A 22 40.58 -26.06 -22.89
C GLU A 22 40.82 -24.87 -21.98
N PHE A 23 40.70 -25.09 -20.66
CA PHE A 23 41.11 -24.16 -19.63
C PHE A 23 42.63 -24.01 -19.69
N LEU A 24 43.11 -23.26 -20.70
CA LEU A 24 44.48 -22.81 -20.71
C LEU A 24 44.67 -21.95 -19.46
N PRO A 25 45.66 -22.26 -18.61
CA PRO A 25 45.93 -21.44 -17.44
C PRO A 25 46.12 -20.01 -17.93
N SER A 26 45.41 -19.07 -17.30
CA SER A 26 45.58 -17.65 -17.60
C SER A 26 47.08 -17.33 -17.60
N PRO A 27 47.62 -16.67 -18.65
CA PRO A 27 49.03 -16.36 -18.73
C PRO A 27 49.50 -15.45 -17.57
N ASN A 28 48.55 -14.78 -16.89
CA ASN A 28 48.81 -14.02 -15.70
C ASN A 28 48.50 -14.85 -14.45
N PRO A 29 49.41 -14.91 -13.46
CA PRO A 29 49.13 -15.56 -12.18
C PRO A 29 47.94 -14.88 -11.50
N ALA A 30 47.08 -15.67 -10.84
CA ALA A 30 45.94 -15.15 -10.09
C ALA A 30 46.39 -14.09 -9.09
N THR A 31 45.81 -12.89 -9.17
CA THR A 31 46.09 -11.85 -8.18
C THR A 31 45.48 -12.23 -6.83
N PRO A 32 45.96 -11.65 -5.71
CA PRO A 32 45.33 -11.88 -4.41
C PRO A 32 43.82 -11.54 -4.38
N ASP A 33 43.37 -10.60 -5.21
CA ASP A 33 41.95 -10.25 -5.31
C ASP A 33 41.15 -11.34 -6.06
N ASP A 34 41.71 -11.93 -7.13
CA ASP A 34 41.08 -13.04 -7.86
C ASP A 34 40.84 -14.25 -6.95
N ILE A 35 41.84 -14.58 -6.12
CA ILE A 35 41.74 -15.67 -5.12
C ILE A 35 40.64 -15.36 -4.10
N ARG A 36 40.53 -14.11 -3.67
CA ARG A 36 39.47 -13.68 -2.74
C ARG A 36 38.08 -13.80 -3.37
N TRP A 37 37.90 -13.34 -4.61
CA TRP A 37 36.63 -13.45 -5.32
C TRP A 37 36.24 -14.91 -5.60
N ALA A 38 37.20 -15.76 -5.95
CA ALA A 38 36.97 -17.19 -6.11
C ALA A 38 36.46 -17.83 -4.80
N ARG A 39 37.10 -17.50 -3.65
CA ARG A 39 36.64 -17.97 -2.34
C ARG A 39 35.23 -17.49 -2.01
N LEU A 40 34.92 -16.23 -2.29
CA LEU A 40 33.57 -15.68 -2.08
C LEU A 40 32.52 -16.35 -2.99
N ALA A 41 32.88 -16.67 -4.23
CA ALA A 41 32.00 -17.39 -5.14
C ALA A 41 31.73 -18.83 -4.65
N ASP A 42 32.74 -19.51 -4.12
CA ASP A 42 32.58 -20.83 -3.50
C ASP A 42 31.71 -20.75 -2.23
N GLU A 43 31.95 -19.79 -1.35
CA GLU A 43 31.10 -19.56 -0.18
C GLU A 43 29.65 -19.27 -0.59
N ALA A 44 29.43 -18.44 -1.62
CA ALA A 44 28.10 -18.13 -2.14
C ALA A 44 27.42 -19.35 -2.78
N ARG A 45 28.19 -20.29 -3.35
CA ARG A 45 27.64 -21.55 -3.90
C ARG A 45 26.99 -22.42 -2.83
N PHE A 46 27.57 -22.45 -1.62
CA PHE A 46 27.03 -23.24 -0.50
C PHE A 46 26.00 -22.45 0.33
N ASN A 47 26.16 -21.14 0.47
CA ASN A 47 25.31 -20.30 1.32
C ASN A 47 24.19 -19.55 0.57
N GLY A 48 24.20 -19.53 -0.75
CA GLY A 48 23.27 -18.72 -1.54
C GLY A 48 21.81 -19.05 -1.30
N LEU A 49 21.45 -20.33 -1.22
CA LEU A 49 20.07 -20.75 -0.94
C LEU A 49 19.59 -20.31 0.46
N PRO A 50 20.26 -20.68 1.57
CA PRO A 50 19.81 -20.26 2.90
C PRO A 50 19.85 -18.74 3.09
N ASP A 51 20.77 -18.02 2.44
CA ASP A 51 20.79 -16.55 2.50
C ASP A 51 19.57 -15.93 1.81
N ILE A 52 19.15 -16.47 0.65
CA ILE A 52 17.91 -16.04 -0.02
C ILE A 52 16.68 -16.36 0.84
N GLN A 53 16.63 -17.53 1.47
CA GLN A 53 15.52 -17.93 2.33
C GLN A 53 15.41 -16.99 3.54
N ARG A 54 16.51 -16.73 4.26
CA ARG A 54 16.55 -15.76 5.36
C ARG A 54 16.17 -14.35 4.90
N SER A 55 16.61 -13.95 3.69
CA SER A 55 16.22 -12.66 3.10
C SER A 55 14.72 -12.59 2.83
N ALA A 56 14.12 -13.68 2.34
CA ALA A 56 12.69 -13.79 2.09
C ALA A 56 11.86 -13.78 3.39
N GLU A 57 12.31 -14.45 4.45
CA GLU A 57 11.68 -14.41 5.78
C GLU A 57 11.67 -12.99 6.35
N ARG A 58 12.84 -12.33 6.34
CA ARG A 58 12.97 -10.94 6.80
C ARG A 58 12.08 -10.00 5.98
N TRP A 59 12.04 -10.20 4.67
CA TRP A 59 11.17 -9.44 3.78
C TRP A 59 9.68 -9.64 4.10
N GLY A 60 9.26 -10.89 4.35
CA GLY A 60 7.90 -11.20 4.79
C GLY A 60 7.53 -10.51 6.10
N ALA A 61 8.43 -10.50 7.09
CA ALA A 61 8.24 -9.79 8.36
C ALA A 61 8.10 -8.28 8.15
N THR A 62 8.93 -7.68 7.29
CA THR A 62 8.82 -6.25 6.93
C THR A 62 7.47 -5.91 6.32
N ILE A 63 6.97 -6.74 5.38
CA ILE A 63 5.64 -6.53 4.79
C ILE A 63 4.55 -6.60 5.87
N LEU A 64 4.62 -7.59 6.76
CA LEU A 64 3.62 -7.74 7.83
C LEU A 64 3.56 -6.48 8.72
N VAL A 65 4.71 -5.93 9.10
CA VAL A 65 4.79 -4.70 9.91
C VAL A 65 4.19 -3.51 9.14
N ILE A 66 4.57 -3.33 7.87
CA ILE A 66 4.03 -2.24 7.04
C ILE A 66 2.52 -2.39 6.88
N THR A 67 2.02 -3.57 6.51
CA THR A 67 0.59 -3.82 6.36
C THR A 67 -0.15 -3.60 7.67
N GLY A 68 0.40 -4.05 8.81
CA GLY A 68 -0.19 -3.79 10.13
C GLY A 68 -0.33 -2.31 10.44
N LEU A 69 0.69 -1.49 10.13
CA LEU A 69 0.63 -0.04 10.28
C LEU A 69 -0.44 0.58 9.37
N LEU A 70 -0.49 0.16 8.10
CA LEU A 70 -1.48 0.66 7.14
C LEU A 70 -2.91 0.28 7.57
N THR A 71 -3.13 -0.97 8.00
CA THR A 71 -4.43 -1.43 8.52
C THR A 71 -4.84 -0.66 9.77
N THR A 72 -3.90 -0.34 10.66
CA THR A 72 -4.21 0.47 11.86
C THR A 72 -4.60 1.88 11.46
N LEU A 73 -3.87 2.51 10.53
CA LEU A 73 -4.17 3.85 10.05
C LEU A 73 -5.54 3.90 9.35
N THR A 74 -5.86 2.92 8.50
CA THR A 74 -7.14 2.84 7.81
C THR A 74 -8.28 2.48 8.75
N ALA A 75 -8.06 1.69 9.80
CA ALA A 75 -9.10 1.40 10.79
C ALA A 75 -9.50 2.64 11.59
N VAL A 76 -8.52 3.47 11.97
CA VAL A 76 -8.77 4.69 12.76
C VAL A 76 -9.47 5.78 11.95
N ARG A 77 -9.11 5.95 10.68
CA ARG A 77 -9.58 7.09 9.86
C ARG A 77 -10.56 6.70 8.75
N GLY A 78 -10.45 5.47 8.25
CA GLY A 78 -11.15 5.03 7.04
C GLY A 78 -12.66 4.96 7.20
N ALA A 79 -13.19 4.60 8.37
CA ALA A 79 -14.64 4.51 8.57
C ALA A 79 -15.32 5.89 8.53
N SER A 80 -14.72 6.91 9.18
CA SER A 80 -15.22 8.29 9.12
C SER A 80 -15.07 8.87 7.72
N ASP A 81 -13.94 8.62 7.07
CA ASP A 81 -13.65 9.16 5.74
C ASP A 81 -14.57 8.52 4.67
N LEU A 82 -14.86 7.20 4.76
CA LEU A 82 -15.83 6.54 3.87
C LEU A 82 -17.26 7.04 4.08
N ALA A 83 -17.63 7.36 5.33
CA ALA A 83 -18.96 7.86 5.65
C ALA A 83 -19.16 9.29 5.13
N ALA A 84 -18.10 10.11 5.17
CA ALA A 84 -18.10 11.50 4.68
C ALA A 84 -18.13 11.61 3.15
N LEU A 85 -17.76 10.56 2.40
CA LEU A 85 -17.90 10.55 0.95
C LEU A 85 -19.37 10.72 0.56
N GLN A 86 -19.64 11.73 -0.28
CA GLN A 86 -20.95 11.94 -0.87
C GLN A 86 -21.46 10.63 -1.51
N ASP A 87 -22.77 10.39 -1.52
CA ASP A 87 -23.40 9.17 -2.09
C ASP A 87 -23.30 9.10 -3.63
N LEU A 88 -22.24 9.66 -4.18
CA LEU A 88 -21.78 9.39 -5.53
C LEU A 88 -21.22 7.96 -5.53
N TRP A 89 -22.12 7.02 -5.82
CA TRP A 89 -21.86 5.60 -6.10
C TRP A 89 -20.51 5.30 -6.78
N PRO A 90 -20.07 6.03 -7.83
CA PRO A 90 -18.81 5.70 -8.51
C PRO A 90 -17.56 5.84 -7.62
N TYR A 91 -17.50 6.83 -6.71
CA TYR A 91 -16.28 7.05 -5.92
C TYR A 91 -16.13 6.01 -4.81
N LYS A 92 -17.21 5.66 -4.11
CA LYS A 92 -17.19 4.61 -3.08
C LYS A 92 -16.78 3.27 -3.68
N LEU A 93 -17.33 2.93 -4.85
CA LEU A 93 -16.98 1.71 -5.58
C LEU A 93 -15.51 1.74 -6.07
N LEU A 94 -15.04 2.86 -6.63
CA LEU A 94 -13.66 2.99 -7.09
C LEU A 94 -12.64 2.88 -5.94
N VAL A 95 -12.90 3.55 -4.82
CA VAL A 95 -12.07 3.45 -3.60
C VAL A 95 -12.03 2.00 -3.10
N GLY A 96 -13.19 1.32 -3.06
CA GLY A 96 -13.26 -0.09 -2.68
C GLY A 96 -12.47 -1.01 -3.63
N ILE A 97 -12.55 -0.80 -4.94
CA ILE A 97 -11.78 -1.56 -5.93
C ILE A 97 -10.28 -1.33 -5.77
N LEU A 98 -9.84 -0.07 -5.64
CA LEU A 98 -8.42 0.26 -5.48
C LEU A 98 -7.85 -0.32 -4.18
N ALA A 99 -8.59 -0.19 -3.08
CA ALA A 99 -8.22 -0.79 -1.80
C ALA A 99 -8.17 -2.32 -1.89
N GLY A 100 -9.15 -2.93 -2.56
CA GLY A 100 -9.20 -4.38 -2.78
C GLY A 100 -8.02 -4.89 -3.61
N ILE A 101 -7.68 -4.20 -4.71
CA ILE A 101 -6.51 -4.53 -5.53
C ILE A 101 -5.23 -4.39 -4.71
N ALA A 102 -5.08 -3.30 -3.95
CA ALA A 102 -3.92 -3.10 -3.08
C ALA A 102 -3.77 -4.24 -2.06
N LEU A 103 -4.88 -4.65 -1.44
CA LEU A 103 -4.89 -5.78 -0.49
C LEU A 103 -4.50 -7.10 -1.17
N LEU A 104 -5.07 -7.41 -2.34
CA LEU A 104 -4.75 -8.62 -3.09
C LEU A 104 -3.27 -8.67 -3.48
N LEU A 105 -2.70 -7.54 -3.93
CA LEU A 105 -1.28 -7.44 -4.25
C LEU A 105 -0.39 -7.61 -3.01
N ALA A 106 -0.81 -7.07 -1.87
CA ALA A 106 -0.09 -7.24 -0.60
C ALA A 106 -0.07 -8.71 -0.17
N VAL A 107 -1.24 -9.38 -0.17
CA VAL A 107 -1.36 -10.81 0.16
C VAL A 107 -0.54 -11.66 -0.80
N ALA A 108 -0.66 -11.42 -2.11
CA ALA A 108 0.13 -12.12 -3.12
C ALA A 108 1.64 -11.92 -2.87
N SER A 109 2.08 -10.69 -2.59
CA SER A 109 3.48 -10.41 -2.27
C SER A 109 4.00 -11.24 -1.07
N VAL A 110 3.21 -11.35 0.01
CA VAL A 110 3.55 -12.17 1.19
C VAL A 110 3.60 -13.65 0.84
N VAL A 111 2.62 -14.17 0.08
CA VAL A 111 2.59 -15.59 -0.33
C VAL A 111 3.83 -15.93 -1.15
N TRP A 112 4.22 -15.08 -2.11
CA TRP A 112 5.42 -15.29 -2.92
C TRP A 112 6.71 -15.21 -2.10
N ALA A 113 6.77 -14.33 -1.09
CA ALA A 113 7.89 -14.29 -0.14
C ALA A 113 7.96 -15.57 0.71
N ALA A 114 6.83 -16.06 1.22
CA ALA A 114 6.76 -17.30 1.99
C ALA A 114 7.17 -18.51 1.14
N MET A 115 6.73 -18.59 -0.11
CA MET A 115 7.16 -19.63 -1.06
C MET A 115 8.65 -19.56 -1.43
N ALA A 116 9.28 -18.39 -1.31
CA ALA A 116 10.72 -18.24 -1.48
C ALA A 116 11.48 -18.67 -0.21
N ALA A 117 10.94 -18.38 0.98
CA ALA A 117 11.50 -18.76 2.27
C ALA A 117 11.45 -20.28 2.51
N GLN A 118 10.29 -20.91 2.26
CA GLN A 118 10.09 -22.34 2.53
C GLN A 118 10.78 -23.27 1.52
N GLY A 119 11.12 -22.76 0.32
CA GLY A 119 11.67 -23.59 -0.75
C GLY A 119 10.63 -24.52 -1.38
N GLN A 120 11.09 -25.52 -2.14
CA GLN A 120 10.25 -26.60 -2.67
C GLN A 120 10.66 -27.92 -2.02
N PRO A 121 9.71 -28.83 -1.74
CA PRO A 121 10.06 -30.17 -1.28
C PRO A 121 10.82 -30.89 -2.40
N VAL A 122 12.05 -31.31 -2.10
CA VAL A 122 12.89 -32.09 -3.01
C VAL A 122 12.97 -33.52 -2.48
N ALA A 123 12.88 -34.52 -3.37
CA ALA A 123 13.15 -35.90 -3.00
C ALA A 123 14.60 -36.05 -2.49
N ILE A 124 14.86 -37.08 -1.68
CA ILE A 124 16.21 -37.34 -1.16
C ILE A 124 17.16 -37.64 -2.34
N ILE A 125 18.14 -36.79 -2.57
CA ILE A 125 19.14 -36.96 -3.63
C ILE A 125 20.42 -37.52 -3.01
N VAL A 126 20.82 -38.72 -3.47
CA VAL A 126 22.00 -39.43 -2.94
C VAL A 126 23.31 -39.04 -3.66
N SER A 127 23.23 -38.36 -4.81
CA SER A 127 24.40 -38.01 -5.64
C SER A 127 24.79 -36.53 -5.51
N GLY A 128 26.07 -36.28 -5.21
CA GLY A 128 26.62 -34.93 -5.03
C GLY A 128 26.49 -34.00 -6.25
N PRO A 129 26.88 -34.42 -7.48
CA PRO A 129 26.68 -33.61 -8.68
C PRO A 129 25.21 -33.23 -8.94
N ARG A 130 24.30 -34.20 -8.76
CA ARG A 130 22.85 -33.96 -8.91
C ARG A 130 22.31 -33.01 -7.84
N TYR A 131 22.82 -33.10 -6.61
CA TYR A 131 22.48 -32.18 -5.54
C TYR A 131 22.92 -30.74 -5.85
N ALA A 132 24.10 -30.56 -6.45
CA ALA A 132 24.57 -29.24 -6.86
C ALA A 132 23.66 -28.61 -7.95
N GLU A 133 23.27 -29.36 -8.97
CA GLU A 133 22.35 -28.89 -10.01
C GLU A 133 20.99 -28.49 -9.45
N GLU A 134 20.41 -29.32 -8.58
CA GLU A 134 19.11 -29.04 -7.96
C GLU A 134 19.18 -27.83 -7.01
N THR A 135 20.29 -27.64 -6.29
CA THR A 135 20.50 -26.45 -5.46
C THR A 135 20.56 -25.17 -6.30
N ILE A 136 21.22 -25.21 -7.47
CA ILE A 136 21.26 -24.07 -8.39
C ILE A 136 19.86 -23.76 -8.93
N LYS A 137 19.08 -24.78 -9.33
CA LYS A 137 17.69 -24.61 -9.78
C LYS A 137 16.83 -24.01 -8.66
N ALA A 138 16.90 -24.55 -7.45
CA ALA A 138 16.15 -24.08 -6.29
C ALA A 138 16.50 -22.61 -5.96
N THR A 139 17.78 -22.25 -6.02
CA THR A 139 18.26 -20.87 -5.81
C THR A 139 17.68 -19.92 -6.87
N LYS A 140 17.68 -20.31 -8.15
CA LYS A 140 17.09 -19.51 -9.24
C LYS A 140 15.59 -19.31 -9.05
N VAL A 141 14.85 -20.37 -8.69
CA VAL A 141 13.41 -20.31 -8.44
C VAL A 141 13.10 -19.42 -7.23
N ALA A 142 13.80 -19.60 -6.11
CA ALA A 142 13.63 -18.78 -4.91
C ALA A 142 13.93 -17.30 -5.18
N SER A 143 15.03 -17.01 -5.90
CA SER A 143 15.39 -15.65 -6.32
C SER A 143 14.31 -15.01 -7.19
N SER A 144 13.78 -15.76 -8.18
CA SER A 144 12.70 -15.29 -9.04
C SER A 144 11.43 -14.98 -8.24
N ARG A 145 11.04 -15.87 -7.33
CA ARG A 145 9.88 -15.68 -6.45
C ARG A 145 10.01 -14.44 -5.57
N LEU A 146 11.20 -14.24 -4.97
CA LEU A 146 11.48 -13.06 -4.15
C LEU A 146 11.45 -11.76 -4.98
N LYS A 147 11.97 -11.78 -6.22
CA LYS A 147 11.88 -10.64 -7.14
C LYS A 147 10.43 -10.33 -7.50
N THR A 148 9.61 -11.35 -7.78
CA THR A 148 8.17 -11.17 -8.04
C THR A 148 7.44 -10.59 -6.84
N SER A 149 7.71 -11.09 -5.62
CA SER A 149 7.17 -10.52 -4.38
C SER A 149 7.51 -9.03 -4.25
N ARG A 150 8.78 -8.65 -4.44
CA ARG A 150 9.20 -7.23 -4.40
C ARG A 150 8.49 -6.37 -5.46
N ARG A 151 8.34 -6.89 -6.68
CA ARG A 151 7.60 -6.18 -7.75
C ARG A 151 6.12 -5.98 -7.38
N LEU A 152 5.46 -7.00 -6.85
CA LEU A 152 4.06 -6.90 -6.39
C LEU A 152 3.92 -5.88 -5.27
N ALA A 153 4.84 -5.87 -4.30
CA ALA A 153 4.85 -4.86 -3.24
C ALA A 153 5.02 -3.44 -3.79
N LEU A 154 5.93 -3.23 -4.76
CA LEU A 154 6.12 -1.92 -5.39
C LEU A 154 4.88 -1.48 -6.19
N VAL A 155 4.22 -2.41 -6.89
CA VAL A 155 2.99 -2.12 -7.63
C VAL A 155 1.83 -1.83 -6.69
N MET A 156 1.78 -2.44 -5.50
CA MET A 156 0.72 -2.16 -4.51
C MET A 156 0.72 -0.70 -4.03
N VAL A 157 1.90 -0.10 -3.85
CA VAL A 157 2.06 1.27 -3.32
C VAL A 157 1.21 2.32 -4.07
N PRO A 158 1.28 2.47 -5.41
CA PRO A 158 0.47 3.45 -6.11
C PRO A 158 -1.04 3.19 -6.00
N PHE A 159 -1.51 1.93 -5.94
CA PHE A 159 -2.93 1.65 -5.71
C PHE A 159 -3.38 2.09 -4.32
N TYR A 160 -2.55 1.84 -3.30
CA TYR A 160 -2.82 2.29 -1.94
C TYR A 160 -2.79 3.82 -1.83
N MET A 161 -1.79 4.48 -2.43
CA MET A 161 -1.71 5.95 -2.46
C MET A 161 -2.87 6.58 -3.24
N ALA A 162 -3.29 5.97 -4.35
CA ALA A 162 -4.47 6.42 -5.09
C ALA A 162 -5.73 6.30 -4.23
N THR A 163 -5.87 5.21 -3.46
CA THR A 163 -6.98 5.03 -2.51
C THR A 163 -7.03 6.19 -1.51
N LEU A 164 -5.90 6.51 -0.86
CA LEU A 164 -5.82 7.63 0.09
C LEU A 164 -6.05 8.99 -0.58
N GLY A 165 -5.49 9.19 -1.77
CA GLY A 165 -5.69 10.42 -2.53
C GLY A 165 -7.15 10.63 -2.91
N LEU A 166 -7.83 9.58 -3.37
CA LEU A 166 -9.27 9.63 -3.65
C LEU A 166 -10.08 9.92 -2.39
N MET A 167 -9.75 9.33 -1.24
CA MET A 167 -10.46 9.66 0.01
C MET A 167 -10.24 11.13 0.43
N ALA A 168 -9.04 11.67 0.23
CA ALA A 168 -8.69 13.03 0.63
C ALA A 168 -9.25 14.11 -0.31
N TYR A 169 -9.36 13.82 -1.60
CA TYR A 169 -9.75 14.80 -2.63
C TYR A 169 -11.12 14.54 -3.26
N ALA A 170 -11.79 13.42 -2.96
CA ALA A 170 -13.16 13.21 -3.42
C ALA A 170 -14.09 14.28 -2.82
N PRO A 171 -15.11 14.71 -3.59
CA PRO A 171 -16.15 15.59 -3.06
C PRO A 171 -16.80 14.91 -1.86
N GLN A 172 -16.57 15.47 -0.68
CA GLN A 172 -17.26 15.04 0.51
C GLN A 172 -18.67 15.59 0.48
N LYS A 173 -19.61 14.89 1.12
CA LYS A 173 -20.92 15.47 1.41
C LYS A 173 -20.59 16.77 2.14
N SER A 174 -20.85 17.90 1.49
CA SER A 174 -20.82 19.17 2.19
C SER A 174 -21.72 18.96 3.39
N ASP A 175 -21.20 19.18 4.60
CA ASP A 175 -22.04 19.37 5.77
C ASP A 175 -22.88 20.62 5.47
N GLU A 176 -23.92 20.47 4.63
CA GLU A 176 -24.97 21.46 4.56
C GLU A 176 -25.41 21.61 6.01
N PRO A 177 -25.21 22.78 6.62
CA PRO A 177 -25.39 22.92 8.04
C PRO A 177 -26.81 22.48 8.36
N ALA A 178 -26.92 21.47 9.22
CA ALA A 178 -28.19 20.82 9.52
C ALA A 178 -29.23 21.92 9.78
N LYS A 179 -30.26 21.97 8.93
CA LYS A 179 -31.27 23.01 9.06
C LYS A 179 -31.94 22.80 10.40
N ILE A 180 -32.01 23.86 11.18
CA ILE A 180 -32.63 23.84 12.50
C ILE A 180 -34.02 24.44 12.38
N ASN A 181 -35.01 23.72 12.89
CA ASN A 181 -36.35 24.23 13.08
C ASN A 181 -36.55 24.51 14.57
N VAL A 182 -36.87 25.76 14.90
CA VAL A 182 -37.12 26.23 16.25
C VAL A 182 -38.59 26.58 16.38
N THR A 183 -39.27 25.95 17.34
CA THR A 183 -40.67 26.23 17.67
C THR A 183 -40.76 27.13 18.90
N ASP A 184 -41.46 28.24 18.73
CA ASP A 184 -41.75 29.23 19.77
C ASP A 184 -43.02 28.86 20.56
N ASN A 185 -43.17 29.40 21.77
CA ASN A 185 -44.32 29.14 22.65
C ASN A 185 -45.65 29.65 22.09
N VAL A 186 -45.62 30.61 21.15
CA VAL A 186 -46.78 31.12 20.41
C VAL A 186 -47.13 30.24 19.19
N GLY A 187 -46.40 29.14 18.96
CA GLY A 187 -46.59 28.25 17.82
C GLY A 187 -45.93 28.73 16.52
N GLY A 188 -45.03 29.72 16.61
CA GLY A 188 -44.17 30.14 15.50
C GLY A 188 -43.12 29.07 15.19
N ASN A 189 -42.92 28.75 13.91
CA ASN A 189 -41.85 27.85 13.46
C ASN A 189 -40.87 28.65 12.61
N TYR A 190 -39.61 28.68 13.04
CA TYR A 190 -38.54 29.41 12.38
C TYR A 190 -37.46 28.43 11.96
N CYS A 191 -37.11 28.46 10.68
CA CYS A 191 -36.12 27.56 10.11
C CYS A 191 -34.90 28.34 9.61
N GLY A 192 -33.71 27.84 9.92
CA GLY A 192 -32.45 28.45 9.49
C GLY A 192 -31.31 27.44 9.42
N LEU A 193 -30.17 27.92 8.93
CA LEU A 193 -28.93 27.16 8.78
C LEU A 193 -28.15 27.11 10.09
N SER A 194 -28.28 28.13 10.93
CA SER A 194 -27.60 28.17 12.23
C SER A 194 -28.36 29.01 13.24
N ALA A 195 -28.19 28.67 14.51
CA ALA A 195 -28.64 29.48 15.64
C ALA A 195 -27.42 30.03 16.35
N LYS A 196 -27.38 31.34 16.54
CA LYS A 196 -26.38 32.02 17.34
C LYS A 196 -27.04 32.56 18.59
N HIS A 197 -26.41 32.34 19.74
CA HIS A 197 -26.83 32.95 20.99
C HIS A 197 -26.20 34.34 21.12
N GLU A 198 -27.02 35.37 21.30
CA GLU A 198 -26.56 36.73 21.56
C GLU A 198 -27.39 37.36 22.68
N LYS A 199 -26.76 37.53 23.85
CA LYS A 199 -27.40 37.98 25.11
C LYS A 199 -28.54 37.04 25.52
N ASP A 200 -29.80 37.47 25.43
CA ASP A 200 -30.99 36.67 25.76
C ASP A 200 -31.81 36.27 24.52
N MET A 201 -31.23 36.46 23.33
CA MET A 201 -31.88 36.21 22.05
C MET A 201 -31.17 35.08 21.30
N LEU A 202 -31.95 34.14 20.82
CA LEU A 202 -31.57 33.16 19.82
C LEU A 202 -31.76 33.78 18.43
N ILE A 203 -30.68 34.01 17.71
CA ILE A 203 -30.68 34.54 16.35
C ILE A 203 -30.60 33.39 15.37
N ILE A 204 -31.63 33.21 14.56
CA ILE A 204 -31.67 32.19 13.51
C ILE A 204 -31.22 32.83 12.21
N VAL A 205 -30.14 32.30 11.63
CA VAL A 205 -29.56 32.76 10.37
C VAL A 205 -29.94 31.79 9.27
N GLY A 206 -30.59 32.28 8.21
CA GLY A 206 -30.89 31.55 6.99
C GLY A 206 -30.01 31.99 5.82
N GLU A 207 -30.28 31.47 4.63
CA GLU A 207 -29.46 31.74 3.43
C GLU A 207 -29.35 33.23 3.06
N LYS A 208 -30.38 34.02 3.37
CA LYS A 208 -30.44 35.46 3.03
C LYS A 208 -30.13 36.39 4.21
N GLY A 209 -29.59 35.85 5.31
CA GLY A 209 -29.28 36.62 6.52
C GLY A 209 -30.14 36.21 7.71
N VAL A 210 -30.33 37.14 8.66
CA VAL A 210 -31.08 36.87 9.90
C VAL A 210 -32.56 36.68 9.58
N VAL A 211 -33.08 35.48 9.86
CA VAL A 211 -34.49 35.10 9.65
C VAL A 211 -35.34 35.52 10.84
N ALA A 212 -34.86 35.29 12.05
CA ALA A 212 -35.60 35.59 13.28
C ALA A 212 -34.68 35.86 14.46
N ARG A 213 -35.17 36.64 15.42
CA ARG A 213 -34.57 36.83 16.75
C ARG A 213 -35.62 36.46 17.78
N ILE A 214 -35.40 35.38 18.51
CA ILE A 214 -36.37 34.79 19.43
C ILE A 214 -35.80 34.86 20.84
N PRO A 215 -36.53 35.34 21.86
CA PRO A 215 -36.09 35.26 23.24
C PRO A 215 -35.84 33.81 23.65
N ILE A 216 -34.74 33.51 24.34
CA ILE A 216 -34.41 32.11 24.68
C ILE A 216 -35.49 31.45 25.55
N LEU A 217 -36.20 32.25 26.35
CA LEU A 217 -37.30 31.82 27.23
C LEU A 217 -38.55 31.36 26.47
N SER A 218 -38.70 31.74 25.20
CA SER A 218 -39.88 31.39 24.41
C SER A 218 -39.65 30.16 23.53
N VAL A 219 -38.39 29.70 23.41
CA VAL A 219 -38.02 28.49 22.67
C VAL A 219 -38.55 27.25 23.40
N THR A 220 -39.49 26.55 22.75
CA THR A 220 -40.13 25.35 23.33
C THR A 220 -39.50 24.07 22.82
N LYS A 221 -39.05 24.05 21.56
CA LYS A 221 -38.45 22.87 20.92
C LYS A 221 -37.43 23.28 19.86
N ILE A 222 -36.29 22.59 19.85
CA ILE A 222 -35.28 22.68 18.78
C ILE A 222 -35.18 21.29 18.16
N SER A 223 -35.35 21.20 16.84
CA SER A 223 -35.19 19.95 16.09
C SER A 223 -34.35 20.18 14.84
N SER A 224 -33.42 19.27 14.57
CA SER A 224 -32.78 19.16 13.26
C SER A 224 -33.79 18.62 12.25
N VAL A 225 -33.90 19.28 11.10
CA VAL A 225 -34.77 18.89 9.98
C VAL A 225 -33.97 18.88 8.69
N ASP A 226 -34.25 17.95 7.78
CA ASP A 226 -33.58 17.89 6.47
C ASP A 226 -34.05 19.04 5.55
N GLU A 227 -35.33 19.43 5.67
CA GLU A 227 -35.93 20.51 4.88
C GLU A 227 -36.78 21.46 5.73
N CYS A 228 -36.61 22.77 5.49
CA CYS A 228 -37.46 23.80 6.05
C CYS A 228 -38.79 23.84 5.29
N SER A 229 -39.87 23.37 5.91
CA SER A 229 -41.20 23.52 5.32
C SER A 229 -41.58 25.01 5.25
N LYS A 230 -41.68 25.56 4.03
CA LYS A 230 -42.24 26.90 3.82
C LYS A 230 -43.72 26.85 4.17
N LYS A 231 -44.11 27.43 5.32
CA LYS A 231 -45.50 27.85 5.52
C LYS A 231 -45.83 28.86 4.41
N LYS A 232 -46.78 28.50 3.54
CA LYS A 232 -47.44 29.42 2.60
C LYS A 232 -48.26 30.45 3.38
#